data_AF-Q124Q2-F1
#
_entry.id   AF-Q124Q2-F1
#
_cell.length_a   1.000
_cell.length_b   1.000
_cell.length_c   1.000
_cell.angle_alpha   90.00
_cell.angle_beta   90.00
_cell.angle_gamma   90.00
#
_symmetry.space_group_name_H-M   'P 1'
#
loop_
_entity.id
_entity.type
_entity.pdbx_description
1 polymer ?
#
loop_
_entity_poly.entity_id
_entity_poly.type
_entity_poly.pdbx_seq_one_letter_code
_entity_poly.pdbx_strand_id
1 'polypeptide(L)'
;MACPAHPAHLACPAVPASVLKKEASMKKTVVATTLAVFAAWAQADALPLIDTHAHFQTIPYKELEASHKTALATMDRMNIARSLLMPQPFATLTPQWFYDIEDLLFTVKANPERFAVLGGSSLNLMIHGTPADAVDDAVRARFRKRAQDIVALGAVGFGEISVLHLSIPAMGPRHAYENVPADHPLLLLLADIAAENNIPIDLHCDLVPEDMPLPEMLRANALNPPLLEGNLPAFRRLLSHNSMTKIVWVHVGFEPLLTRHPERVRKMLQDYPNLYMSFRLNRGAPRPAAALDPDGKLKATWTDLVREFPDRFMLGSDSFYARNGIARGSSEEGLNNLRGLIEQLPPDLAPKVASENAIHLYRLKSPPVK
;
A
#
# COMPACT_ATOMS: atom_id res chain seq x y z
N MET A 1 54.76 -8.15 30.79
CA MET A 1 55.24 -7.95 32.18
C MET A 1 56.44 -7.03 32.14
N ALA A 2 56.54 -6.12 33.11
CA ALA A 2 57.60 -5.14 33.39
C ALA A 2 57.62 -3.80 32.62
N CYS A 3 56.99 -2.79 33.25
CA CYS A 3 57.52 -1.43 33.50
C CYS A 3 58.98 -1.47 34.04
N PRO A 4 59.78 -0.36 34.15
CA PRO A 4 59.40 0.98 34.67
C PRO A 4 60.21 2.20 34.13
N ALA A 5 59.68 3.43 34.21
CA ALA A 5 59.90 4.54 35.18
C ALA A 5 61.19 5.42 35.07
N HIS A 6 60.92 6.73 35.07
CA HIS A 6 61.70 7.98 35.25
C HIS A 6 62.71 8.00 36.45
N PRO A 7 63.52 9.07 36.78
CA PRO A 7 63.35 10.53 36.53
C PRO A 7 64.62 11.44 36.42
N ALA A 8 64.37 12.77 36.33
CA ALA A 8 64.99 13.88 37.10
C ALA A 8 66.26 14.68 36.64
N HIS A 9 66.01 16.00 36.51
CA HIS A 9 66.72 17.20 37.05
C HIS A 9 68.08 17.74 36.53
N LEU A 10 68.11 19.09 36.40
CA LEU A 10 69.14 20.11 36.75
C LEU A 10 69.14 21.24 35.69
N ALA A 11 69.35 22.55 35.90
CA ALA A 11 69.33 23.49 37.02
C ALA A 11 69.49 24.94 36.43
N CYS A 12 69.03 25.96 37.16
CA CYS A 12 69.25 27.43 37.04
C CYS A 12 70.75 27.85 37.04
N PRO A 13 71.21 29.14 36.85
CA PRO A 13 70.65 30.42 37.40
C PRO A 13 70.84 31.74 36.56
N ALA A 14 69.96 32.76 36.69
CA ALA A 14 69.98 34.03 37.48
C ALA A 14 70.84 35.22 36.92
N VAL A 15 70.21 36.33 36.44
CA VAL A 15 69.99 37.69 37.09
C VAL A 15 70.97 38.77 36.53
N PRO A 16 70.76 40.12 36.51
CA PRO A 16 69.63 41.02 36.89
C PRO A 16 69.15 42.07 35.82
N ALA A 17 68.18 42.88 36.26
CA ALA A 17 67.41 43.98 35.67
C ALA A 17 68.15 45.23 35.12
N SER A 18 67.55 45.91 34.12
CA SER A 18 66.91 47.24 34.28
C SER A 18 66.44 47.91 32.97
N VAL A 19 65.15 48.33 32.98
CA VAL A 19 64.56 49.61 32.52
C VAL A 19 64.74 50.12 31.07
N LEU A 20 63.65 49.95 30.31
CA LEU A 20 62.94 50.88 29.39
C LEU A 20 63.72 51.77 28.40
N LYS A 21 63.46 51.53 27.09
CA LYS A 21 63.11 52.60 26.13
C LYS A 21 62.13 52.08 25.07
N LYS A 22 61.14 52.94 24.78
CA LYS A 22 60.01 52.76 23.87
C LYS A 22 60.45 52.58 22.42
N GLU A 23 59.85 51.63 21.71
CA GLU A 23 59.52 51.79 20.29
C GLU A 23 58.17 51.11 19.99
N ALA A 24 57.29 51.87 19.34
CA ALA A 24 55.97 51.46 18.92
C ALA A 24 56.08 50.56 17.69
N SER A 25 55.49 49.36 17.76
CA SER A 25 55.25 48.53 16.57
C SER A 25 53.80 48.07 16.55
N MET A 26 53.15 48.48 15.47
CA MET A 26 51.75 48.31 15.13
C MET A 26 51.46 46.83 14.87
N LYS A 27 50.91 46.12 15.86
CA LYS A 27 50.41 44.75 15.67
C LYS A 27 49.15 44.79 14.82
N LYS A 28 49.26 44.40 13.55
CA LYS A 28 48.09 44.00 12.74
C LYS A 28 47.54 42.72 13.33
N THR A 29 46.50 42.83 14.14
CA THR A 29 45.66 41.68 14.53
C THR A 29 44.89 41.26 13.28
N VAL A 30 45.37 40.23 12.59
CA VAL A 30 44.55 39.50 11.61
C VAL A 30 43.54 38.69 12.42
N VAL A 31 42.34 39.24 12.60
CA VAL A 31 41.19 38.47 13.04
C VAL A 31 40.84 37.57 11.86
N ALA A 32 41.26 36.30 11.92
CA ALA A 32 40.75 35.29 11.01
C ALA A 32 39.28 35.06 11.38
N THR A 33 38.37 35.74 10.67
CA THR A 33 36.94 35.47 10.75
C THR A 33 36.70 34.15 10.04
N THR A 34 36.69 33.05 10.80
CA THR A 34 36.18 31.77 10.32
C THR A 34 34.68 31.94 10.09
N LEU A 35 34.28 32.26 8.85
CA LEU A 35 32.90 32.07 8.43
C LEU A 35 32.64 30.56 8.40
N ALA A 36 32.08 30.04 9.50
CA ALA A 36 31.42 28.74 9.47
C ALA A 36 30.16 28.90 8.61
N VAL A 37 30.27 28.55 7.33
CA VAL A 37 29.10 28.35 6.48
C VAL A 37 28.44 27.05 6.97
N PHE A 38 27.50 27.17 7.89
CA PHE A 38 26.53 26.12 8.14
C PHE A 38 25.62 26.06 6.92
N ALA A 39 25.94 25.19 5.96
CA ALA A 39 24.97 24.73 5.00
C ALA A 39 23.91 23.95 5.78
N ALA A 40 22.81 24.61 6.13
CA ALA A 40 21.60 23.92 6.52
C ALA A 40 21.16 23.13 5.28
N TRP A 41 21.48 21.84 5.24
CA TRP A 41 20.81 20.92 4.34
C TRP A 41 19.36 20.91 4.79
N ALA A 42 18.51 21.66 4.08
CA ALA A 42 17.08 21.50 4.23
C ALA A 42 16.79 20.04 3.86
N GLN A 43 16.45 19.24 4.87
CA GLN A 43 15.98 17.88 4.66
C GLN A 43 14.68 18.04 3.89
N ALA A 44 14.67 17.65 2.61
CA ALA A 44 13.48 17.77 1.79
C ALA A 44 12.32 17.06 2.50
N ASP A 45 11.15 17.70 2.55
CA ASP A 45 9.99 17.11 3.19
C ASP A 45 9.71 15.74 2.57
N ALA A 46 9.41 14.76 3.43
CA ALA A 46 9.14 13.41 2.98
C ALA A 46 7.94 13.42 2.01
N LEU A 47 8.06 12.67 0.91
CA LEU A 47 7.01 12.61 -0.11
C LEU A 47 5.66 12.23 0.53
N PRO A 48 4.58 12.98 0.21
CA PRO A 48 3.25 12.63 0.67
C PRO A 48 2.82 11.30 0.04
N LEU A 49 2.32 10.39 0.87
CA LEU A 49 1.84 9.10 0.39
C LEU A 49 0.34 9.14 0.10
N ILE A 50 -0.08 8.45 -0.95
CA ILE A 50 -1.47 8.06 -1.16
C ILE A 50 -1.61 6.57 -0.91
N ASP A 51 -2.40 6.23 0.09
CA ASP A 51 -2.78 4.85 0.37
C ASP A 51 -4.03 4.51 -0.44
N THR A 52 -3.89 3.70 -1.48
CA THR A 52 -5.01 3.39 -2.39
C THR A 52 -5.93 2.29 -1.86
N HIS A 53 -5.62 1.68 -0.71
CA HIS A 53 -6.32 0.49 -0.27
C HIS A 53 -6.39 0.41 1.27
N ALA A 54 -7.52 0.83 1.85
CA ALA A 54 -7.76 0.77 3.28
C ALA A 54 -9.23 0.53 3.63
N HIS A 55 -9.47 0.03 4.85
CA HIS A 55 -10.78 -0.41 5.31
C HIS A 55 -11.09 0.08 6.73
N PHE A 56 -12.38 0.05 7.08
CA PHE A 56 -12.83 0.09 8.46
C PHE A 56 -13.14 -1.32 8.96
N GLN A 57 -12.65 -1.62 10.16
CA GLN A 57 -12.97 -2.84 10.87
C GLN A 57 -14.39 -2.74 11.43
N THR A 58 -15.26 -3.67 11.02
CA THR A 58 -16.65 -3.73 11.52
C THR A 58 -16.93 -4.93 12.42
N ILE A 59 -15.93 -5.78 12.64
CA ILE A 59 -16.02 -6.99 13.47
C ILE A 59 -15.05 -6.85 14.66
N PRO A 60 -15.49 -7.07 15.91
CA PRO A 60 -16.84 -7.43 16.31
C PRO A 60 -17.83 -6.25 16.36
N TYR A 61 -17.35 -5.01 16.32
CA TYR A 61 -18.16 -3.80 16.46
C TYR A 61 -18.04 -2.89 15.22
N LYS A 62 -19.18 -2.44 14.67
CA LYS A 62 -19.25 -1.49 13.55
C LYS A 62 -19.16 -0.05 14.07
N GLU A 63 -17.95 0.41 14.36
CA GLU A 63 -17.67 1.75 14.91
C GLU A 63 -16.97 2.66 13.89
N LEU A 64 -17.69 3.00 12.80
CA LEU A 64 -17.08 3.69 11.65
C LEU A 64 -16.52 5.08 12.00
N GLU A 65 -17.21 5.87 12.83
CA GLU A 65 -16.70 7.18 13.25
C GLU A 65 -15.41 7.09 14.09
N ALA A 66 -15.32 6.09 14.96
CA ALA A 66 -14.11 5.86 15.75
C ALA A 66 -12.96 5.38 14.86
N SER A 67 -13.26 4.49 13.91
CA SER A 67 -12.30 4.01 12.91
C SER A 67 -11.78 5.15 12.03
N HIS A 68 -12.65 6.09 11.64
CA HIS A 68 -12.29 7.30 10.91
C HIS A 68 -11.32 8.19 11.70
N LYS A 69 -11.56 8.42 13.00
CA LYS A 69 -10.64 9.18 13.86
C LYS A 69 -9.27 8.50 13.95
N THR A 70 -9.24 7.18 14.10
CA THR A 70 -7.99 6.40 14.10
C THR A 70 -7.26 6.48 12.77
N ALA A 71 -7.98 6.39 11.64
CA ALA A 71 -7.42 6.50 10.30
C ALA A 71 -6.76 7.87 10.12
N LEU A 72 -7.45 8.97 10.44
CA LEU A 72 -6.89 10.33 10.37
C LEU A 72 -5.63 10.50 11.22
N ALA A 73 -5.69 10.07 12.49
CA ALA A 73 -4.53 10.17 13.39
C ALA A 73 -3.33 9.35 12.87
N THR A 74 -3.59 8.18 12.29
CA THR A 74 -2.56 7.36 11.67
C THR A 74 -1.99 8.02 10.41
N MET A 75 -2.86 8.56 9.55
CA MET A 75 -2.46 9.26 8.34
C MET A 75 -1.58 10.47 8.64
N ASP A 76 -1.92 11.26 9.66
CA ASP A 76 -1.13 12.42 10.08
C ASP A 76 0.26 11.99 10.56
N ARG A 77 0.31 10.95 11.42
CA ARG A 77 1.56 10.41 11.96
C ARG A 77 2.46 9.78 10.89
N MET A 78 1.86 9.15 9.89
CA MET A 78 2.57 8.45 8.81
C MET A 78 2.79 9.31 7.57
N ASN A 79 2.43 10.60 7.59
CA ASN A 79 2.45 11.52 6.44
C ASN A 79 1.78 10.90 5.18
N ILE A 80 0.60 10.34 5.40
CA ILE A 80 -0.32 9.89 4.35
C ILE A 80 -1.25 11.06 4.05
N ALA A 81 -1.10 11.63 2.85
CA ALA A 81 -1.88 12.77 2.41
C ALA A 81 -3.33 12.37 2.12
N ARG A 82 -3.54 11.21 1.49
CA ARG A 82 -4.87 10.72 1.12
C ARG A 82 -4.96 9.21 1.27
N SER A 83 -6.13 8.73 1.69
CA SER A 83 -6.46 7.31 1.74
C SER A 83 -7.74 7.03 0.93
N LEU A 84 -7.75 5.94 0.18
CA LEU A 84 -8.93 5.44 -0.52
C LEU A 84 -9.57 4.37 0.36
N LEU A 85 -10.71 4.73 0.95
CA LEU A 85 -11.48 3.84 1.81
C LEU A 85 -12.44 3.03 0.97
N MET A 86 -12.46 1.73 1.21
CA MET A 86 -13.40 0.84 0.55
C MET A 86 -13.91 -0.20 1.52
N PRO A 87 -15.12 -0.72 1.31
CA PRO A 87 -15.61 -1.76 2.17
C PRO A 87 -14.84 -3.06 1.91
N GLN A 88 -14.62 -3.82 2.98
CA GLN A 88 -13.99 -5.14 2.88
C GLN A 88 -14.86 -6.09 2.04
N PRO A 89 -14.29 -7.11 1.40
CA PRO A 89 -15.06 -8.05 0.64
C PRO A 89 -15.96 -8.84 1.60
N PHE A 90 -17.23 -8.95 1.22
CA PHE A 90 -18.21 -9.78 1.91
C PHE A 90 -18.80 -10.76 0.90
N ALA A 91 -18.51 -12.05 1.05
CA ALA A 91 -19.22 -13.10 0.32
C ALA A 91 -20.64 -13.37 0.83
N THR A 92 -20.94 -13.02 2.10
CA THR A 92 -22.27 -13.23 2.71
C THR A 92 -22.76 -12.00 3.48
N LEU A 93 -24.06 -11.72 3.41
CA LEU A 93 -24.65 -10.60 4.12
C LEU A 93 -24.80 -10.92 5.61
N THR A 94 -23.98 -10.26 6.44
CA THR A 94 -24.19 -10.21 7.88
C THR A 94 -24.55 -8.77 8.25
N PRO A 95 -25.85 -8.41 8.38
CA PRO A 95 -26.30 -7.02 8.42
C PRO A 95 -25.61 -6.14 9.47
N GLN A 96 -25.28 -6.70 10.63
CA GLN A 96 -24.60 -6.03 11.73
C GLN A 96 -23.15 -5.58 11.39
N TRP A 97 -22.48 -6.23 10.45
CA TRP A 97 -21.10 -5.95 10.07
C TRP A 97 -20.97 -5.40 8.66
N PHE A 98 -21.98 -5.63 7.82
CA PHE A 98 -22.03 -5.17 6.44
C PHE A 98 -21.95 -3.64 6.37
N TYR A 99 -21.22 -3.15 5.39
CA TYR A 99 -21.20 -1.77 4.98
C TYR A 99 -20.77 -1.67 3.52
N ASP A 100 -21.15 -0.58 2.86
CA ASP A 100 -20.72 -0.27 1.50
C ASP A 100 -20.44 1.24 1.40
N ILE A 101 -20.27 1.76 0.18
CA ILE A 101 -19.96 3.18 -0.06
C ILE A 101 -20.88 4.14 0.70
N GLU A 102 -22.18 3.86 0.82
CA GLU A 102 -23.15 4.69 1.54
C GLU A 102 -22.72 4.97 2.99
N ASP A 103 -22.13 3.96 3.65
CA ASP A 103 -21.65 4.06 5.02
C ASP A 103 -20.33 4.83 5.15
N LEU A 104 -19.62 5.06 4.05
CA LEU A 104 -18.29 5.71 4.03
C LEU A 104 -18.35 7.19 3.61
N LEU A 105 -19.44 7.65 3.00
CA LEU A 105 -19.56 9.03 2.48
C LEU A 105 -19.32 10.12 3.53
N PHE A 106 -19.57 9.83 4.81
CA PHE A 106 -19.31 10.79 5.89
C PHE A 106 -17.82 11.16 6.00
N THR A 107 -16.91 10.26 5.64
CA THR A 107 -15.45 10.49 5.69
C THR A 107 -15.04 11.55 4.67
N VAL A 108 -15.53 11.44 3.42
CA VAL A 108 -15.29 12.41 2.35
C VAL A 108 -15.98 13.74 2.67
N LYS A 109 -17.18 13.72 3.27
CA LYS A 109 -17.86 14.94 3.69
C LYS A 109 -17.09 15.70 4.79
N ALA A 110 -16.55 14.97 5.76
CA ALA A 110 -15.81 15.56 6.88
C ALA A 110 -14.39 16.00 6.48
N ASN A 111 -13.74 15.23 5.59
CA ASN A 111 -12.34 15.42 5.23
C ASN A 111 -12.09 15.18 3.72
N PRO A 112 -12.67 16.02 2.83
CA PRO A 112 -12.71 15.77 1.38
C PRO A 112 -11.35 15.71 0.70
N GLU A 113 -10.33 16.35 1.28
CA GLU A 113 -8.97 16.29 0.73
C GLU A 113 -8.17 15.07 1.21
N ARG A 114 -8.65 14.39 2.27
CA ARG A 114 -7.96 13.26 2.92
C ARG A 114 -8.52 11.92 2.51
N PHE A 115 -9.80 11.85 2.11
CA PHE A 115 -10.42 10.59 1.72
C PHE A 115 -11.06 10.66 0.34
N ALA A 116 -10.91 9.56 -0.39
CA ALA A 116 -11.80 9.17 -1.47
C ALA A 116 -12.39 7.80 -1.13
N VAL A 117 -13.50 7.42 -1.76
CA VAL A 117 -14.18 6.15 -1.46
C VAL A 117 -14.42 5.30 -2.69
N LEU A 118 -14.38 3.99 -2.50
CA LEU A 118 -14.85 3.00 -3.45
C LEU A 118 -16.06 2.26 -2.84
N GLY A 119 -16.86 1.65 -3.70
CA GLY A 119 -17.93 0.73 -3.29
C GLY A 119 -17.75 -0.63 -3.93
N GLY A 120 -18.32 -1.68 -3.35
CA GLY A 120 -18.11 -3.02 -3.89
C GLY A 120 -18.69 -4.17 -3.10
N SER A 121 -18.93 -4.04 -1.80
CA SER A 121 -19.39 -5.17 -0.98
C SER A 121 -20.74 -5.72 -1.40
N SER A 122 -21.70 -4.87 -1.76
CA SER A 122 -22.95 -5.34 -2.36
C SER A 122 -22.77 -6.04 -3.70
N LEU A 123 -21.79 -5.62 -4.51
CA LEU A 123 -21.46 -6.30 -5.78
C LEU A 123 -20.84 -7.67 -5.50
N ASN A 124 -19.95 -7.79 -4.51
CA ASN A 124 -19.40 -9.07 -4.06
C ASN A 124 -20.51 -10.03 -3.63
N LEU A 125 -21.50 -9.58 -2.84
CA LEU A 125 -22.65 -10.42 -2.47
C LEU A 125 -23.40 -10.97 -3.70
N MET A 126 -23.54 -10.16 -4.76
CA MET A 126 -24.20 -10.61 -5.99
C MET A 126 -23.33 -11.58 -6.80
N ILE A 127 -22.03 -11.32 -6.89
CA ILE A 127 -21.07 -12.16 -7.61
C ILE A 127 -20.95 -13.53 -6.94
N HIS A 128 -20.73 -13.56 -5.62
CA HIS A 128 -20.55 -14.80 -4.86
C HIS A 128 -21.88 -15.53 -4.60
N GLY A 129 -23.00 -14.80 -4.59
CA GLY A 129 -24.33 -15.36 -4.36
C GLY A 129 -25.06 -15.86 -5.62
N THR A 130 -24.50 -15.68 -6.81
CA THR A 130 -25.13 -16.10 -8.07
C THR A 130 -24.20 -17.01 -8.86
N PRO A 131 -24.54 -18.29 -9.08
CA PRO A 131 -23.79 -19.16 -9.99
C PRO A 131 -23.69 -18.57 -11.40
N ALA A 132 -22.57 -18.80 -12.10
CA ALA A 132 -22.31 -18.21 -13.41
C ALA A 132 -23.37 -18.58 -14.46
N ASP A 133 -23.88 -19.80 -14.44
CA ASP A 133 -24.93 -20.31 -15.33
C ASP A 133 -26.33 -19.80 -14.98
N ALA A 134 -26.51 -19.24 -13.78
CA ALA A 134 -27.75 -18.61 -13.33
C ALA A 134 -27.81 -17.10 -13.59
N VAL A 135 -26.79 -16.50 -14.22
CA VAL A 135 -26.77 -15.07 -14.54
C VAL A 135 -27.63 -14.76 -15.77
N ASP A 136 -28.92 -14.52 -15.52
CA ASP A 136 -29.89 -14.05 -16.52
C ASP A 136 -29.90 -12.51 -16.71
N ASP A 137 -30.73 -12.03 -17.63
CA ASP A 137 -30.87 -10.60 -17.93
C ASP A 137 -31.36 -9.78 -16.72
N ALA A 138 -32.21 -10.37 -15.87
CA ALA A 138 -32.71 -9.68 -14.69
C ALA A 138 -31.60 -9.52 -13.63
N VAL A 139 -30.77 -10.54 -13.43
CA VAL A 139 -29.58 -10.46 -12.58
C VAL A 139 -28.62 -9.39 -13.12
N ARG A 140 -28.31 -9.41 -14.42
CA ARG A 140 -27.45 -8.40 -15.07
C ARG A 140 -27.98 -6.99 -14.88
N ALA A 141 -29.28 -6.78 -15.07
CA ALA A 141 -29.91 -5.47 -14.90
C ALA A 141 -29.81 -4.98 -13.45
N ARG A 142 -30.08 -5.83 -12.46
CA ARG A 142 -29.92 -5.47 -11.04
C ARG A 142 -28.48 -5.15 -10.69
N PHE A 143 -27.53 -5.96 -11.17
CA PHE A 143 -26.11 -5.77 -10.92
C PHE A 143 -25.60 -4.45 -11.51
N ARG A 144 -25.91 -4.20 -12.79
CA ARG A 144 -25.57 -2.95 -13.47
C ARG A 144 -26.16 -1.75 -12.75
N LYS A 145 -27.44 -1.82 -12.35
CA LYS A 145 -28.07 -0.76 -11.58
C LYS A 145 -27.29 -0.48 -10.29
N ARG A 146 -26.95 -1.52 -9.52
CA ARG A 146 -26.21 -1.33 -8.27
C ARG A 146 -24.84 -0.71 -8.50
N ALA A 147 -24.09 -1.16 -9.50
CA ALA A 147 -22.80 -0.58 -9.85
C ALA A 147 -22.93 0.89 -10.27
N GLN A 148 -23.97 1.23 -11.04
CA GLN A 148 -24.27 2.62 -11.41
C GLN A 148 -24.67 3.47 -10.20
N ASP A 149 -25.42 2.91 -9.24
CA ASP A 149 -25.74 3.61 -7.99
C ASP A 149 -24.45 3.93 -7.21
N ILE A 150 -23.48 3.01 -7.15
CA ILE A 150 -22.15 3.24 -6.52
C ILE A 150 -21.40 4.38 -7.24
N VAL A 151 -21.37 4.38 -8.57
CA VAL A 151 -20.75 5.46 -9.35
C VAL A 151 -21.43 6.80 -9.08
N ALA A 152 -22.76 6.83 -9.03
CA ALA A 152 -23.54 8.04 -8.78
C ALA A 152 -23.29 8.64 -7.39
N LEU A 153 -22.86 7.83 -6.42
CA LEU A 153 -22.43 8.28 -5.09
C LEU A 153 -21.01 8.88 -5.06
N GLY A 154 -20.32 8.94 -6.21
CA GLY A 154 -18.99 9.54 -6.34
C GLY A 154 -17.84 8.58 -6.07
N ALA A 155 -18.06 7.27 -6.23
CA ALA A 155 -17.00 6.27 -6.13
C ALA A 155 -15.86 6.58 -7.11
N VAL A 156 -14.61 6.54 -6.63
CA VAL A 156 -13.43 6.69 -7.50
C VAL A 156 -12.98 5.37 -8.13
N GLY A 157 -13.66 4.26 -7.81
CA GLY A 157 -13.37 2.90 -8.24
C GLY A 157 -14.34 1.89 -7.61
N PHE A 158 -14.25 0.64 -8.03
CA PHE A 158 -14.92 -0.48 -7.38
C PHE A 158 -13.91 -1.27 -6.55
N GLY A 159 -14.25 -1.58 -5.30
CA GLY A 159 -13.32 -2.31 -4.44
C GLY A 159 -13.85 -2.54 -3.02
N GLU A 160 -13.24 -3.43 -2.26
CA GLU A 160 -12.35 -4.49 -2.77
C GLU A 160 -13.21 -5.60 -3.41
N ILE A 161 -12.93 -6.00 -4.66
CA ILE A 161 -13.65 -7.09 -5.35
C ILE A 161 -12.81 -8.36 -5.28
N SER A 162 -13.36 -9.44 -4.70
CA SER A 162 -12.64 -10.69 -4.49
C SER A 162 -13.02 -11.77 -5.49
N VAL A 163 -12.02 -12.40 -6.12
CA VAL A 163 -12.22 -13.59 -6.99
C VAL A 163 -11.66 -14.85 -6.35
N LEU A 164 -10.46 -14.80 -5.78
CA LEU A 164 -9.97 -15.84 -4.87
C LEU A 164 -9.33 -15.14 -3.67
N HIS A 165 -9.95 -15.30 -2.51
CA HIS A 165 -9.49 -14.77 -1.23
C HIS A 165 -9.28 -15.93 -0.26
N LEU A 166 -8.03 -16.20 0.08
CA LEU A 166 -7.65 -17.28 0.98
C LEU A 166 -7.93 -16.93 2.43
N SER A 167 -8.25 -17.96 3.20
CA SER A 167 -8.40 -17.84 4.64
C SER A 167 -7.03 -17.85 5.33
N ILE A 168 -6.53 -16.68 5.72
CA ILE A 168 -5.18 -16.50 6.29
C ILE A 168 -5.25 -16.68 7.81
N PRO A 169 -4.53 -17.65 8.40
CA PRO A 169 -4.57 -17.90 9.85
C PRO A 169 -4.19 -16.69 10.70
N ALA A 170 -3.22 -15.89 10.26
CA ALA A 170 -2.79 -14.68 10.96
C ALA A 170 -3.87 -13.58 11.02
N MET A 171 -4.89 -13.66 10.17
CA MET A 171 -6.03 -12.74 10.15
C MET A 171 -7.20 -13.27 11.02
N GLY A 172 -6.99 -14.37 11.75
CA GLY A 172 -7.93 -14.97 12.69
C GLY A 172 -8.62 -16.24 12.15
N PRO A 173 -9.21 -17.05 13.05
CA PRO A 173 -9.77 -18.36 12.70
C PRO A 173 -11.05 -18.28 11.84
N ARG A 174 -11.67 -17.10 11.73
CA ARG A 174 -12.85 -16.85 10.90
C ARG A 174 -12.56 -15.98 9.67
N HIS A 175 -11.30 -15.87 9.27
CA HIS A 175 -10.97 -15.21 7.99
C HIS A 175 -11.69 -15.91 6.85
N ALA A 176 -12.39 -15.19 5.98
CA ALA A 176 -13.19 -15.81 4.94
C ALA A 176 -12.31 -16.54 3.90
N TYR A 177 -12.82 -17.65 3.37
CA TYR A 177 -12.41 -18.19 2.08
C TYR A 177 -13.51 -17.83 1.08
N GLU A 178 -13.15 -17.19 -0.02
CA GLU A 178 -14.09 -16.77 -1.06
C GLU A 178 -13.50 -17.15 -2.41
N ASN A 179 -14.30 -17.78 -3.29
CA ASN A 179 -13.83 -18.23 -4.59
C ASN A 179 -14.94 -18.16 -5.64
N VAL A 180 -14.67 -17.40 -6.70
CA VAL A 180 -15.44 -17.32 -7.94
C VAL A 180 -14.47 -17.18 -9.12
N PRO A 181 -14.75 -17.80 -10.28
CA PRO A 181 -13.91 -17.60 -11.45
C PRO A 181 -13.83 -16.12 -11.84
N ALA A 182 -12.64 -15.61 -12.16
CA ALA A 182 -12.47 -14.21 -12.53
C ALA A 182 -13.23 -13.82 -13.82
N ASP A 183 -13.56 -14.79 -14.67
CA ASP A 183 -14.40 -14.63 -15.86
C ASP A 183 -15.90 -14.83 -15.58
N HIS A 184 -16.32 -14.74 -14.31
CA HIS A 184 -17.73 -14.75 -13.93
C HIS A 184 -18.50 -13.68 -14.73
N PRO A 185 -19.71 -13.97 -15.26
CA PRO A 185 -20.43 -13.04 -16.13
C PRO A 185 -20.71 -11.66 -15.51
N LEU A 186 -20.85 -11.58 -14.17
CA LEU A 186 -20.99 -10.31 -13.46
C LEU A 186 -19.68 -9.55 -13.28
N LEU A 187 -18.53 -10.23 -13.22
CA LEU A 187 -17.21 -9.58 -13.22
C LEU A 187 -16.89 -9.00 -14.60
N LEU A 188 -17.21 -9.72 -15.67
CA LEU A 188 -17.09 -9.20 -17.04
C LEU A 188 -17.99 -7.97 -17.25
N LEU A 189 -19.22 -8.02 -16.74
CA LEU A 189 -20.13 -6.86 -16.74
C LEU A 189 -19.58 -5.70 -15.89
N LEU A 190 -18.98 -5.97 -14.72
CA LEU A 190 -18.35 -4.94 -13.90
C LEU A 190 -17.18 -4.28 -14.63
N ALA A 191 -16.37 -5.07 -15.35
CA ALA A 191 -15.28 -4.57 -16.17
C ALA A 191 -15.78 -3.57 -17.22
N ASP A 192 -16.87 -3.90 -17.91
CA ASP A 192 -17.50 -2.99 -18.89
C ASP A 192 -18.01 -1.71 -18.22
N ILE A 193 -18.70 -1.82 -17.08
CA ILE A 193 -19.20 -0.66 -16.34
C ILE A 193 -18.05 0.24 -15.84
N ALA A 194 -16.97 -0.35 -15.35
CA ALA A 194 -15.78 0.37 -14.91
C ALA A 194 -15.12 1.13 -16.07
N ALA A 195 -15.02 0.51 -17.25
CA ALA A 195 -14.53 1.15 -18.47
C ALA A 195 -15.44 2.30 -18.94
N GLU A 196 -16.77 2.08 -18.98
CA GLU A 196 -17.77 3.09 -19.34
C GLU A 196 -17.65 4.36 -18.46
N ASN A 197 -17.32 4.19 -17.19
CA ASN A 197 -17.21 5.28 -16.22
C ASN A 197 -15.76 5.79 -16.01
N ASN A 198 -14.78 5.15 -16.64
CA ASN A 198 -13.35 5.44 -16.50
C ASN A 198 -12.88 5.49 -15.03
N ILE A 199 -13.26 4.46 -14.27
CA ILE A 199 -12.80 4.21 -12.90
C ILE A 199 -12.21 2.79 -12.81
N PRO A 200 -11.17 2.56 -11.97
CA PRO A 200 -10.56 1.24 -11.82
C PRO A 200 -11.38 0.26 -10.96
N ILE A 201 -10.99 -1.02 -11.04
CA ILE A 201 -11.41 -2.08 -10.11
C ILE A 201 -10.20 -2.50 -9.28
N ASP A 202 -10.31 -2.37 -7.95
CA ASP A 202 -9.40 -2.99 -6.99
C ASP A 202 -9.80 -4.46 -6.81
N LEU A 203 -8.95 -5.35 -7.34
CA LEU A 203 -9.22 -6.78 -7.47
C LEU A 203 -8.28 -7.60 -6.58
N HIS A 204 -8.86 -8.31 -5.61
CA HIS A 204 -8.19 -9.32 -4.81
C HIS A 204 -8.20 -10.66 -5.53
N CYS A 205 -7.01 -11.18 -5.82
CA CYS A 205 -6.82 -12.47 -6.45
C CYS A 205 -5.54 -13.11 -5.91
N ASP A 206 -5.68 -14.05 -4.98
CA ASP A 206 -4.60 -14.94 -4.60
C ASP A 206 -4.34 -15.89 -5.79
N LEU A 207 -3.21 -15.73 -6.48
CA LEU A 207 -3.01 -16.46 -7.74
C LEU A 207 -2.71 -17.94 -7.50
N VAL A 208 -3.46 -18.79 -8.18
CA VAL A 208 -3.18 -20.20 -8.30
C VAL A 208 -2.93 -20.47 -9.80
N PRO A 209 -1.66 -20.49 -10.26
CA PRO A 209 -1.37 -20.58 -11.69
C PRO A 209 -1.93 -21.85 -12.35
N GLU A 210 -1.90 -22.94 -11.59
CA GLU A 210 -2.35 -24.29 -11.91
C GLU A 210 -2.76 -24.98 -10.61
N ASP A 211 -3.52 -26.07 -10.69
CA ASP A 211 -3.98 -26.80 -9.51
C ASP A 211 -2.80 -27.15 -8.59
N MET A 212 -2.94 -26.82 -7.31
CA MET A 212 -1.86 -27.03 -6.34
C MET A 212 -2.38 -27.37 -4.95
N PRO A 213 -1.65 -28.15 -4.14
CA PRO A 213 -2.05 -28.39 -2.76
C PRO A 213 -1.98 -27.11 -1.93
N LEU A 214 -2.86 -27.00 -0.94
CA LEU A 214 -2.83 -25.90 0.02
C LEU A 214 -1.47 -25.89 0.78
N PRO A 215 -0.73 -24.77 0.76
CA PRO A 215 0.52 -24.63 1.52
C PRO A 215 0.32 -24.90 3.01
N GLU A 216 1.29 -25.58 3.64
CA GLU A 216 1.23 -26.00 5.05
C GLU A 216 0.86 -24.86 6.00
N MET A 217 1.45 -23.69 5.79
CA MET A 217 1.21 -22.48 6.59
C MET A 217 -0.23 -21.95 6.58
N LEU A 218 -1.07 -22.39 5.65
CA LEU A 218 -2.48 -22.01 5.54
C LEU A 218 -3.43 -23.10 6.07
N ARG A 219 -2.93 -24.32 6.33
CA ARG A 219 -3.74 -25.48 6.78
C ARG A 219 -4.34 -25.29 8.17
N ALA A 220 -3.78 -24.39 8.98
CA ALA A 220 -4.32 -24.03 10.28
C ALA A 220 -5.74 -23.44 10.19
N ASN A 221 -6.14 -22.92 9.02
CA ASN A 221 -7.52 -22.51 8.80
C ASN A 221 -8.24 -23.51 7.87
N ALA A 222 -9.18 -24.26 8.45
CA ALA A 222 -9.93 -25.33 7.77
C ALA A 222 -10.95 -24.82 6.73
N LEU A 223 -11.14 -23.49 6.62
CA LEU A 223 -11.98 -22.87 5.60
C LEU A 223 -11.37 -22.94 4.20
N ASN A 224 -10.04 -23.11 4.09
CA ASN A 224 -9.40 -23.33 2.80
C ASN A 224 -9.59 -24.79 2.35
N PRO A 225 -9.88 -25.03 1.06
CA PRO A 225 -9.87 -26.39 0.53
C PRO A 225 -8.44 -26.96 0.50
N PRO A 226 -8.28 -28.29 0.62
CA PRO A 226 -6.95 -28.92 0.61
C PRO A 226 -6.26 -28.86 -0.77
N LEU A 227 -7.05 -28.73 -1.84
CA LEU A 227 -6.60 -28.52 -3.21
C LEU A 227 -7.12 -27.15 -3.67
N LEU A 228 -6.22 -26.32 -4.20
CA LEU A 228 -6.55 -25.04 -4.80
C LEU A 228 -6.64 -25.22 -6.32
N GLU A 229 -7.74 -24.79 -6.92
CA GLU A 229 -7.96 -24.84 -8.37
C GLU A 229 -7.25 -23.69 -9.10
N GLY A 230 -6.70 -23.99 -10.27
CA GLY A 230 -6.01 -23.04 -11.14
C GLY A 230 -6.92 -21.92 -11.64
N ASN A 231 -6.61 -20.67 -11.27
CA ASN A 231 -7.42 -19.49 -11.61
C ASN A 231 -6.79 -18.57 -12.68
N LEU A 232 -5.54 -18.83 -13.09
CA LEU A 232 -4.84 -17.97 -14.07
C LEU A 232 -5.57 -17.87 -15.43
N PRO A 233 -6.10 -18.94 -16.04
CA PRO A 233 -6.82 -18.81 -17.32
C PRO A 233 -8.06 -17.91 -17.23
N ALA A 234 -8.85 -18.02 -16.15
CA ALA A 234 -10.00 -17.16 -15.91
C ALA A 234 -9.57 -15.70 -15.69
N PHE A 235 -8.50 -15.48 -14.93
CA PHE A 235 -7.98 -14.15 -14.69
C PHE A 235 -7.49 -13.49 -15.98
N ARG A 236 -6.82 -14.24 -16.86
CA ARG A 236 -6.42 -13.76 -18.20
C ARG A 236 -7.63 -13.38 -19.06
N ARG A 237 -8.73 -14.14 -18.99
CA ARG A 237 -9.97 -13.81 -19.71
C ARG A 237 -10.59 -12.50 -19.21
N LEU A 238 -10.62 -12.26 -17.89
CA LEU A 238 -11.04 -10.98 -17.33
C LEU A 238 -10.19 -9.81 -17.85
N LEU A 239 -8.86 -9.95 -17.80
CA LEU A 239 -7.94 -8.89 -18.23
C LEU A 239 -8.05 -8.59 -19.74
N SER A 240 -8.31 -9.61 -20.56
CA SER A 240 -8.53 -9.48 -22.01
C SER A 240 -9.94 -9.02 -22.40
N HIS A 241 -10.93 -9.14 -21.51
CA HIS A 241 -12.35 -8.92 -21.84
C HIS A 241 -12.60 -7.52 -22.41
N ASN A 242 -12.06 -6.50 -21.73
CA ASN A 242 -12.19 -5.11 -22.13
C ASN A 242 -10.90 -4.35 -21.81
N SER A 243 -10.14 -4.01 -22.86
CA SER A 243 -8.84 -3.35 -22.74
C SER A 243 -8.90 -1.93 -22.16
N MET A 244 -10.09 -1.34 -22.06
CA MET A 244 -10.31 -0.03 -21.44
C MET A 244 -10.50 -0.14 -19.92
N THR A 245 -10.80 -1.33 -19.39
CA THR A 245 -11.00 -1.56 -17.96
C THR A 245 -9.66 -1.57 -17.24
N LYS A 246 -9.46 -0.62 -16.32
CA LYS A 246 -8.28 -0.57 -15.46
C LYS A 246 -8.46 -1.50 -14.26
N ILE A 247 -7.56 -2.47 -14.09
CA ILE A 247 -7.60 -3.43 -12.98
C ILE A 247 -6.36 -3.23 -12.12
N VAL A 248 -6.56 -2.96 -10.83
CA VAL A 248 -5.52 -2.91 -9.81
C VAL A 248 -5.48 -4.25 -9.12
N TRP A 249 -4.45 -5.04 -9.39
CA TRP A 249 -4.23 -6.31 -8.72
C TRP A 249 -3.51 -6.07 -7.39
N VAL A 250 -4.28 -6.12 -6.32
CA VAL A 250 -3.86 -5.60 -5.02
C VAL A 250 -2.90 -6.54 -4.28
N HIS A 251 -2.19 -5.99 -3.29
CA HIS A 251 -1.33 -6.69 -2.31
C HIS A 251 -0.03 -7.29 -2.83
N VAL A 252 0.54 -6.73 -3.90
CA VAL A 252 1.82 -7.23 -4.42
C VAL A 252 2.93 -7.03 -3.39
N GLY A 253 3.92 -7.94 -3.37
CA GLY A 253 5.06 -7.87 -2.46
C GLY A 253 4.82 -8.50 -1.08
N PHE A 254 3.58 -8.83 -0.72
CA PHE A 254 3.25 -9.62 0.47
C PHE A 254 1.98 -10.46 0.26
N GLU A 255 2.16 -11.77 0.02
CA GLU A 255 1.08 -12.64 -0.41
C GLU A 255 1.15 -14.04 0.22
N PRO A 256 0.00 -14.73 0.34
CA PRO A 256 -0.07 -16.03 0.99
C PRO A 256 0.54 -17.17 0.19
N LEU A 257 0.39 -17.17 -1.15
CA LEU A 257 0.79 -18.30 -2.01
C LEU A 257 2.18 -18.18 -2.63
N LEU A 258 2.76 -16.98 -2.67
CA LEU A 258 4.09 -16.69 -3.26
C LEU A 258 4.23 -17.01 -4.76
N THR A 259 3.12 -17.28 -5.43
CA THR A 259 3.03 -17.63 -6.85
C THR A 259 3.11 -16.39 -7.75
N ARG A 260 2.84 -15.18 -7.23
CA ARG A 260 2.99 -13.90 -7.94
C ARG A 260 4.37 -13.27 -7.60
N HIS A 261 5.42 -13.96 -8.04
CA HIS A 261 6.79 -13.46 -8.02
C HIS A 261 7.07 -12.45 -9.16
N PRO A 262 8.13 -11.60 -9.07
CA PRO A 262 8.40 -10.52 -10.02
C PRO A 262 8.35 -10.91 -11.50
N GLU A 263 8.94 -12.05 -11.87
CA GLU A 263 8.94 -12.50 -13.27
C GLU A 263 7.52 -12.78 -13.81
N ARG A 264 6.63 -13.32 -12.97
CA ARG A 264 5.24 -13.53 -13.37
C ARG A 264 4.50 -12.20 -13.48
N VAL A 265 4.74 -11.29 -12.52
CA VAL A 265 4.15 -9.94 -12.55
C VAL A 265 4.60 -9.21 -13.82
N ARG A 266 5.90 -9.25 -14.16
CA ARG A 266 6.46 -8.72 -15.40
C ARG A 266 5.69 -9.23 -16.61
N LYS A 267 5.58 -10.55 -16.75
CA LYS A 267 4.86 -11.15 -17.89
C LYS A 267 3.39 -10.69 -17.96
N MET A 268 2.70 -10.61 -16.82
CA MET A 268 1.32 -10.13 -16.79
C MET A 268 1.22 -8.65 -17.17
N LEU A 269 2.13 -7.78 -16.69
CA LEU A 269 2.14 -6.36 -17.05
C LEU A 269 2.48 -6.11 -18.53
N GLN A 270 3.35 -6.95 -19.12
CA GLN A 270 3.65 -6.92 -20.56
C GLN A 270 2.46 -7.37 -21.40
N ASP A 271 1.79 -8.45 -20.99
CA ASP A 271 0.65 -9.01 -21.73
C ASP A 271 -0.61 -8.11 -21.60
N TYR A 272 -0.78 -7.36 -20.50
CA TYR A 272 -2.00 -6.62 -20.16
C TYR A 272 -1.75 -5.12 -19.86
N PRO A 273 -1.90 -4.23 -20.86
CA PRO A 273 -1.69 -2.78 -20.71
C PRO A 273 -2.60 -2.09 -19.68
N ASN A 274 -3.70 -2.73 -19.32
CA ASN A 274 -4.72 -2.23 -18.41
C ASN A 274 -4.58 -2.76 -16.97
N LEU A 275 -3.52 -3.53 -16.70
CA LEU A 275 -3.19 -4.07 -15.38
C LEU A 275 -2.24 -3.14 -14.62
N TYR A 276 -2.56 -2.93 -13.34
CA TYR A 276 -1.85 -2.13 -12.36
C TYR A 276 -1.66 -2.94 -11.07
N MET A 277 -0.83 -2.43 -10.16
CA MET A 277 -0.46 -3.10 -8.91
C MET A 277 -0.52 -2.12 -7.73
N SER A 278 -0.94 -2.61 -6.55
CA SER A 278 -0.75 -1.90 -5.28
C SER A 278 0.06 -2.75 -4.30
N PHE A 279 1.12 -2.16 -3.75
CA PHE A 279 1.98 -2.84 -2.78
C PHE A 279 1.32 -2.93 -1.41
N ARG A 280 1.41 -4.10 -0.79
CA ARG A 280 1.17 -4.31 0.65
C ARG A 280 2.44 -4.91 1.25
N LEU A 281 2.95 -4.37 2.36
CA LEU A 281 4.28 -4.75 2.87
C LEU A 281 4.33 -4.98 4.39
N ASN A 282 3.85 -6.12 4.88
CA ASN A 282 3.85 -6.37 6.32
C ASN A 282 5.20 -6.83 6.87
N ARG A 283 5.87 -7.76 6.18
CA ARG A 283 7.16 -8.32 6.60
C ARG A 283 7.99 -8.69 5.38
N GLY A 284 9.30 -8.59 5.54
CA GLY A 284 10.26 -9.12 4.58
C GLY A 284 10.37 -10.65 4.62
N ALA A 285 10.82 -11.25 3.53
CA ALA A 285 11.12 -12.67 3.46
C ALA A 285 12.22 -12.97 2.43
N PRO A 286 12.98 -14.07 2.59
CA PRO A 286 13.99 -14.45 1.59
C PRO A 286 13.35 -14.88 0.26
N ARG A 287 12.04 -15.14 0.24
CA ARG A 287 11.31 -15.73 -0.89
C ARG A 287 11.18 -14.77 -2.08
N PRO A 288 11.15 -15.26 -3.34
CA PRO A 288 11.13 -14.40 -4.52
C PRO A 288 9.94 -13.43 -4.60
N ALA A 289 8.75 -13.84 -4.12
CA ALA A 289 7.54 -13.01 -4.18
C ALA A 289 7.47 -11.89 -3.12
N ALA A 290 8.30 -11.94 -2.08
CA ALA A 290 8.37 -10.84 -1.12
C ALA A 290 9.12 -9.65 -1.73
N ALA A 291 8.58 -8.44 -1.57
CA ALA A 291 9.22 -7.22 -2.04
C ALA A 291 10.41 -6.79 -1.18
N LEU A 292 10.30 -7.01 0.13
CA LEU A 292 11.36 -6.74 1.08
C LEU A 292 12.12 -8.03 1.42
N ASP A 293 13.44 -7.93 1.58
CA ASP A 293 14.25 -8.95 2.22
C ASP A 293 14.05 -8.94 3.76
N PRO A 294 14.55 -9.94 4.51
CA PRO A 294 14.38 -9.99 5.96
C PRO A 294 14.95 -8.79 6.73
N ASP A 295 15.84 -8.00 6.13
CA ASP A 295 16.44 -6.80 6.72
C ASP A 295 15.62 -5.53 6.37
N GLY A 296 14.47 -5.67 5.70
CA GLY A 296 13.61 -4.57 5.29
C GLY A 296 14.08 -3.85 4.02
N LYS A 297 15.07 -4.39 3.30
CA LYS A 297 15.56 -3.78 2.07
C LYS A 297 14.69 -4.17 0.89
N LEU A 298 14.38 -3.18 0.04
CA LEU A 298 13.70 -3.41 -1.22
C LEU A 298 14.60 -4.25 -2.14
N LYS A 299 14.08 -5.40 -2.57
CA LYS A 299 14.80 -6.31 -3.47
C LYS A 299 14.95 -5.70 -4.85
N ALA A 300 16.15 -5.81 -5.43
CA ALA A 300 16.48 -5.26 -6.75
C ALA A 300 15.50 -5.71 -7.85
N THR A 301 15.02 -6.97 -7.81
CA THR A 301 14.05 -7.49 -8.78
C THR A 301 12.72 -6.73 -8.77
N TRP A 302 12.31 -6.18 -7.63
CA TRP A 302 11.13 -5.32 -7.53
C TRP A 302 11.44 -3.89 -7.98
N THR A 303 12.61 -3.35 -7.64
CA THR A 303 13.06 -2.04 -8.14
C THR A 303 13.12 -2.02 -9.67
N ASP A 304 13.69 -3.06 -10.29
CA ASP A 304 13.78 -3.20 -11.75
C ASP A 304 12.40 -3.30 -12.38
N LEU A 305 11.48 -4.02 -11.75
CA LEU A 305 10.11 -4.16 -12.22
C LEU A 305 9.34 -2.83 -12.16
N VAL A 306 9.49 -2.06 -11.07
CA VAL A 306 8.93 -0.70 -10.98
C VAL A 306 9.55 0.22 -12.04
N ARG A 307 10.85 0.10 -12.30
CA ARG A 307 11.52 0.87 -13.36
C ARG A 307 11.01 0.53 -14.75
N GLU A 308 10.71 -0.74 -15.03
CA GLU A 308 10.17 -1.20 -16.31
C GLU A 308 8.73 -0.73 -16.54
N PHE A 309 7.93 -0.61 -15.48
CA PHE A 309 6.53 -0.16 -15.52
C PHE A 309 6.27 0.99 -14.53
N PRO A 310 6.88 2.18 -14.74
CA PRO A 310 6.92 3.25 -13.74
C PRO A 310 5.55 3.81 -13.39
N ASP A 311 4.58 3.71 -14.30
CA ASP A 311 3.23 4.24 -14.13
C ASP A 311 2.21 3.18 -13.65
N ARG A 312 2.68 2.00 -13.21
CA ARG A 312 1.82 0.83 -12.92
C ARG A 312 1.80 0.38 -11.45
N PHE A 313 2.56 1.02 -10.58
CA PHE A 313 2.67 0.65 -9.16
C PHE A 313 2.21 1.78 -8.26
N MET A 314 1.45 1.43 -7.22
CA MET A 314 0.94 2.31 -6.17
C MET A 314 1.12 1.66 -4.80
N LEU A 315 0.77 2.36 -3.72
CA LEU A 315 0.79 1.84 -2.35
C LEU A 315 -0.62 1.50 -1.89
N GLY A 316 -0.80 0.37 -1.20
CA GLY A 316 -2.06 -0.07 -0.62
C GLY A 316 -1.84 -0.78 0.71
N SER A 317 -2.20 -0.13 1.81
CA SER A 317 -1.88 -0.65 3.14
C SER A 317 -2.68 -1.89 3.51
N ASP A 318 -3.89 -2.04 2.99
CA ASP A 318 -4.84 -3.04 3.47
C ASP A 318 -5.05 -2.94 4.97
N SER A 319 -4.98 -1.72 5.54
CA SER A 319 -5.18 -1.49 6.97
C SER A 319 -6.66 -1.53 7.31
N PHE A 320 -7.01 -2.26 8.37
CA PHE A 320 -8.36 -2.27 8.92
C PHE A 320 -8.41 -1.42 10.19
N TYR A 321 -8.78 -0.15 10.05
CA TYR A 321 -8.85 0.78 11.18
C TYR A 321 -10.03 0.44 12.09
N ALA A 322 -9.78 0.44 13.39
CA ALA A 322 -10.76 0.26 14.46
C ALA A 322 -10.64 1.41 15.48
N ARG A 323 -11.53 1.45 16.47
CA ARG A 323 -11.51 2.47 17.54
C ARG A 323 -10.15 2.64 18.23
N ASN A 324 -9.42 1.54 18.44
CA ASN A 324 -8.19 1.53 19.25
C ASN A 324 -6.92 1.25 18.43
N GLY A 325 -6.90 1.54 17.13
CA GLY A 325 -5.76 1.30 16.26
C GLY A 325 -6.13 0.47 15.02
N ILE A 326 -5.14 -0.21 14.45
CA ILE A 326 -5.33 -1.07 13.28
C ILE A 326 -5.57 -2.50 13.79
N ALA A 327 -6.73 -3.07 13.46
CA ALA A 327 -7.15 -4.37 13.97
C ALA A 327 -6.48 -5.55 13.24
N ARG A 328 -6.26 -5.40 11.94
CA ARG A 328 -5.63 -6.37 11.04
C ARG A 328 -5.14 -5.66 9.79
N GLY A 329 -4.38 -6.36 8.93
CA GLY A 329 -3.79 -5.72 7.75
C GLY A 329 -2.37 -5.21 8.00
N SER A 330 -1.97 -4.14 7.31
CA SER A 330 -0.73 -3.43 7.64
C SER A 330 -0.87 -2.67 8.95
N SER A 331 -0.17 -3.14 9.98
CA SER A 331 0.05 -2.37 11.19
C SER A 331 1.00 -1.19 10.92
N GLU A 332 1.42 -0.50 11.98
CA GLU A 332 2.45 0.53 11.90
C GLU A 332 3.74 0.05 11.23
N GLU A 333 4.16 -1.19 11.45
CA GLU A 333 5.32 -1.79 10.77
C GLU A 333 5.09 -1.82 9.25
N GLY A 334 3.90 -2.25 8.81
CA GLY A 334 3.59 -2.30 7.38
C GLY A 334 3.52 -0.92 6.73
N LEU A 335 2.98 0.07 7.43
CA LEU A 335 2.96 1.46 6.96
C LEU A 335 4.38 2.05 6.89
N ASN A 336 5.24 1.74 7.86
CA ASN A 336 6.66 2.11 7.82
C ASN A 336 7.39 1.44 6.66
N ASN A 337 7.07 0.18 6.35
CA ASN A 337 7.64 -0.53 5.20
C ASN A 337 7.22 0.09 3.86
N LEU A 338 5.98 0.57 3.72
CA LEU A 338 5.55 1.31 2.52
C LEU A 338 6.35 2.61 2.36
N ARG A 339 6.56 3.35 3.45
CA ARG A 339 7.42 4.54 3.44
C ARG A 339 8.88 4.19 3.10
N GLY A 340 9.42 3.14 3.73
CA GLY A 340 10.77 2.65 3.48
C GLY A 340 10.97 2.15 2.04
N LEU A 341 9.93 1.60 1.39
CA LEU A 341 9.97 1.31 -0.05
C LEU A 341 10.17 2.59 -0.85
N ILE A 342 9.40 3.65 -0.58
CA ILE A 342 9.52 4.93 -1.30
C ILE A 342 10.89 5.57 -1.11
N GLU A 343 11.45 5.52 0.10
CA GLU A 343 12.78 6.06 0.42
C GLU A 343 13.92 5.29 -0.27
N GLN A 344 13.68 4.01 -0.63
CA GLN A 344 14.65 3.17 -1.34
C GLN A 344 14.49 3.22 -2.86
N LEU A 345 13.40 3.79 -3.38
CA LEU A 345 13.20 3.93 -4.81
C LEU A 345 14.10 5.05 -5.40
N PRO A 346 14.54 4.90 -6.66
CA PRO A 346 15.19 5.97 -7.41
C PRO A 346 14.37 7.27 -7.40
N PRO A 347 15.01 8.47 -7.39
CA PRO A 347 14.32 9.76 -7.28
C PRO A 347 13.26 10.02 -8.36
N ASP A 348 13.41 9.44 -9.54
CA ASP A 348 12.46 9.51 -10.65
C ASP A 348 11.23 8.59 -10.48
N LEU A 349 11.34 7.54 -9.66
CA LEU A 349 10.28 6.55 -9.42
C LEU A 349 9.53 6.80 -8.11
N ALA A 350 10.21 7.34 -7.10
CA ALA A 350 9.62 7.54 -5.77
C ALA A 350 8.34 8.40 -5.79
N PRO A 351 8.27 9.57 -6.46
CA PRO A 351 7.04 10.37 -6.53
C PRO A 351 5.88 9.65 -7.23
N LYS A 352 6.20 8.89 -8.29
CA LYS A 352 5.23 8.11 -9.07
C LYS A 352 4.50 7.09 -8.22
N VAL A 353 5.26 6.25 -7.52
CA VAL A 353 4.71 5.19 -6.66
C VAL A 353 4.08 5.78 -5.40
N ALA A 354 4.66 6.84 -4.84
CA ALA A 354 4.15 7.49 -3.63
C ALA A 354 2.76 8.09 -3.83
N SER A 355 2.48 8.72 -4.98
CA SER A 355 1.21 9.41 -5.19
C SER A 355 0.78 9.64 -6.64
N GLU A 356 1.68 9.96 -7.59
CA GLU A 356 1.26 10.45 -8.92
C GLU A 356 0.44 9.40 -9.70
N ASN A 357 0.85 8.13 -9.62
CA ASN A 357 0.15 7.04 -10.29
C ASN A 357 -1.28 6.89 -9.76
N ALA A 358 -1.47 7.00 -8.44
CA ALA A 358 -2.79 6.95 -7.82
C ALA A 358 -3.65 8.16 -8.22
N ILE A 359 -3.06 9.36 -8.25
CA ILE A 359 -3.74 10.59 -8.70
C ILE A 359 -4.25 10.41 -10.12
N HIS A 360 -3.41 9.91 -11.03
CA HIS A 360 -3.76 9.70 -12.42
C HIS A 360 -4.83 8.59 -12.59
N LEU A 361 -4.61 7.44 -11.95
CA LEU A 361 -5.45 6.26 -12.15
C LEU A 361 -6.87 6.45 -11.63
N TYR A 362 -7.01 6.93 -10.38
CA TYR A 362 -8.29 7.16 -9.71
C TYR A 362 -8.83 8.58 -9.94
N ARG A 363 -8.15 9.39 -10.78
CA ARG A 363 -8.55 10.76 -11.15
C ARG A 363 -8.78 11.65 -9.92
N LEU A 364 -7.91 11.50 -8.93
CA LEU A 364 -7.97 12.23 -7.68
C LEU A 364 -7.63 13.70 -7.93
N LYS A 365 -8.26 14.62 -7.19
CA LYS A 365 -7.76 16.00 -7.15
C LYS A 365 -6.38 16.00 -6.51
N SER A 366 -5.39 16.65 -7.14
CA SER A 366 -4.06 16.76 -6.54
C SER A 366 -4.15 17.42 -5.17
N PRO A 367 -3.47 16.89 -4.14
CA PRO A 367 -3.43 17.54 -2.85
C PRO A 367 -2.79 18.94 -3.01
N PRO A 368 -3.25 19.95 -2.26
CA PRO A 368 -2.61 21.27 -2.29
C PRO A 368 -1.13 21.12 -1.92
N VAL A 369 -0.26 21.75 -2.71
CA VAL A 369 1.17 21.90 -2.36
C VAL A 369 1.22 22.75 -1.09
N LYS A 370 1.70 22.17 0.01
CA LYS A 370 1.90 22.91 1.27
C LYS A 370 3.17 23.76 1.20
#